data_AF-K3W9Y2-F1
#
_entry.id   AF-K3W9Y2-F1
#
_cell.length_a   1.000
_cell.length_b   1.000
_cell.length_c   1.000
_cell.angle_alpha   90.00
_cell.angle_beta   90.00
_cell.angle_gamma   90.00
#
_symmetry.space_group_name_H-M   'P 1'
#
loop_
_entity.id
_entity.type
_entity.pdbx_description
1 polymer ?
#
loop_
_entity_poly.entity_id
_entity_poly.type
_entity_poly.pdbx_seq_one_letter_code
_entity_poly.pdbx_strand_id
1 'polypeptide(L)'
;MELEQELVAALRALELNEVPEDMVTSLFNTGGTAVLTADEAAEGADALFPDFVESVTVGQLRSVDCALTKYLRKHLAASAETDQMPRPNERLSSDYALLMVPEVAQLWEFFASEDAITAVVGNENERAHSIAVYRTFFTLLQGTINIRDVYSKLDEEDKRRALVKALLASKVYLTWLQIPGGSAYGIFMPYVYRQVLDVLKKWVALVRADAIAANSGATASRRVSVRQRTLKQKQKAAKRKGKQQESEEDISELQQKMNKFGLDLFEMMATFLGNFSLASSTESIIPTIEMVIHLQNTVLDDDVGSAVTGKSLKVVSSLLNGIHGSMVQIARVIVHCYVPGVVMQESLAIENRCALRFHKLAIEVISRAERIIYASAGDDNEEREEIQHQGSLLKLGLLQNICLKAPERSEERQRVLSLLWN
;
A
#
# COMPACT_ATOMS: atom_id res chain seq x y z
N MET A 1 9.15 -26.52 -9.07
CA MET A 1 9.47 -26.39 -10.51
C MET A 1 8.40 -25.64 -11.31
N GLU A 2 7.12 -26.02 -11.32
CA GLU A 2 6.11 -25.29 -12.16
C GLU A 2 5.93 -23.81 -11.78
N LEU A 3 5.80 -23.51 -10.47
CA LEU A 3 5.65 -22.12 -10.00
C LEU A 3 6.89 -21.25 -10.31
N GLU A 4 8.06 -21.86 -10.27
CA GLU A 4 9.33 -21.20 -10.54
C GLU A 4 9.45 -20.87 -12.02
N GLN A 5 9.09 -21.80 -12.90
CA GLN A 5 9.03 -21.55 -14.35
C GLN A 5 8.02 -20.45 -14.69
N GLU A 6 6.86 -20.44 -14.03
CA GLU A 6 5.86 -19.37 -14.21
C GLU A 6 6.41 -18.01 -13.76
N LEU A 7 7.11 -17.96 -12.62
CA LEU A 7 7.73 -16.74 -12.13
C LEU A 7 8.87 -16.26 -13.03
N VAL A 8 9.73 -17.16 -13.50
CA VAL A 8 10.80 -16.84 -14.46
C VAL A 8 10.21 -16.29 -15.75
N ALA A 9 9.16 -16.91 -16.29
CA ALA A 9 8.49 -16.40 -17.48
C ALA A 9 7.91 -15.00 -17.26
N ALA A 10 7.30 -14.76 -16.09
CA ALA A 10 6.76 -13.44 -15.74
C ALA A 10 7.85 -12.38 -15.55
N LEU A 11 8.99 -12.73 -14.93
CA LEU A 11 10.10 -11.80 -14.70
C LEU A 11 10.91 -11.52 -15.98
N ARG A 12 11.11 -12.51 -16.86
CA ARG A 12 11.73 -12.30 -18.18
C ARG A 12 10.99 -11.26 -18.99
N ALA A 13 9.66 -11.26 -18.89
CA ALA A 13 8.83 -10.30 -19.61
C ALA A 13 9.04 -8.85 -19.12
N LEU A 14 9.66 -8.62 -17.96
CA LEU A 14 9.97 -7.28 -17.45
C LEU A 14 11.29 -6.71 -17.96
N GLU A 15 12.06 -7.45 -18.78
CA GLU A 15 13.34 -6.98 -19.36
C GLU A 15 14.28 -6.42 -18.28
N LEU A 16 14.43 -7.15 -17.16
CA LEU A 16 15.22 -6.71 -16.00
C LEU A 16 16.71 -6.43 -16.34
N ASN A 17 17.20 -6.93 -17.47
CA ASN A 17 18.51 -6.64 -18.02
C ASN A 17 18.72 -5.18 -18.45
N GLU A 18 17.65 -4.40 -18.55
CA GLU A 18 17.73 -2.97 -18.90
C GLU A 18 17.84 -2.06 -17.66
N VAL A 19 17.76 -2.62 -16.44
CA VAL A 19 17.89 -1.85 -15.19
C VAL A 19 19.37 -1.58 -14.87
N PRO A 20 19.83 -0.31 -14.84
CA PRO A 20 21.24 0.00 -14.61
C PRO A 20 21.77 -0.45 -13.24
N GLU A 21 22.99 -1.03 -13.20
CA GLU A 21 23.59 -1.56 -11.96
C GLU A 21 23.86 -0.49 -10.89
N ASP A 22 24.21 0.72 -11.32
CA ASP A 22 24.43 1.88 -10.47
C ASP A 22 23.14 2.31 -9.78
N MET A 23 21.99 2.25 -10.46
CA MET A 23 20.67 2.51 -9.88
C MET A 23 20.31 1.48 -8.82
N VAL A 24 20.55 0.20 -9.11
CA VAL A 24 20.33 -0.86 -8.12
C VAL A 24 21.24 -0.65 -6.91
N THR A 25 22.52 -0.40 -7.13
CA THR A 25 23.49 -0.18 -6.06
C THR A 25 23.14 1.05 -5.21
N SER A 26 22.77 2.16 -5.86
CA SER A 26 22.33 3.40 -5.20
C SER A 26 21.10 3.18 -4.34
N LEU A 27 20.08 2.47 -4.86
CA LEU A 27 18.86 2.19 -4.11
C LEU A 27 19.13 1.43 -2.81
N PHE A 28 19.94 0.37 -2.87
CA PHE A 28 20.26 -0.44 -1.69
C PHE A 28 21.21 0.28 -0.72
N ASN A 29 22.17 1.05 -1.22
CA ASN A 29 23.08 1.83 -0.37
C ASN A 29 22.38 2.96 0.39
N THR A 30 21.29 3.50 -0.17
CA THR A 30 20.52 4.61 0.43
C THR A 30 19.29 4.13 1.22
N GLY A 31 19.09 2.82 1.38
CA GLY A 31 17.92 2.26 2.05
C GLY A 31 16.59 2.63 1.38
N GLY A 32 16.60 2.73 0.04
CA GLY A 32 15.41 3.03 -0.76
C GLY A 32 15.14 4.52 -0.95
N THR A 33 15.95 5.39 -0.34
CA THR A 33 15.74 6.85 -0.39
C THR A 33 16.34 7.53 -1.61
N ALA A 34 17.22 6.83 -2.36
CA ALA A 34 17.72 7.31 -3.64
C ALA A 34 16.55 7.81 -4.49
N VAL A 35 16.58 9.10 -4.80
CA VAL A 35 15.61 9.69 -5.70
C VAL A 35 16.01 9.20 -7.08
N LEU A 36 15.16 8.36 -7.68
CA LEU A 36 15.27 8.05 -9.10
C LEU A 36 14.71 9.26 -9.85
N THR A 37 15.46 10.36 -9.83
CA THR A 37 15.04 11.67 -10.32
C THR A 37 15.28 11.76 -11.82
N ALA A 38 14.23 12.03 -12.59
CA ALA A 38 14.37 12.45 -13.98
C ALA A 38 15.17 13.77 -14.12
N ASP A 39 15.13 14.64 -13.09
CA ASP A 39 15.80 15.94 -13.11
C ASP A 39 17.32 15.85 -12.79
N GLU A 40 17.79 14.82 -12.07
CA GLU A 40 19.23 14.56 -11.88
C GLU A 40 19.83 13.77 -13.06
N ALA A 41 19.00 12.97 -13.75
CA ALA A 41 19.36 12.31 -15.00
C ALA A 41 19.57 13.29 -16.16
N ALA A 42 18.93 14.47 -16.11
CA ALA A 42 19.03 15.49 -17.15
C ALA A 42 20.42 16.17 -17.26
N GLU A 43 21.25 16.09 -16.22
CA GLU A 43 22.56 16.76 -16.20
C GLU A 43 23.78 15.81 -16.25
N GLY A 44 23.61 14.48 -16.21
CA GLY A 44 24.79 13.60 -16.34
C GLY A 44 24.62 12.07 -16.27
N ALA A 45 23.43 11.51 -16.13
CA ALA A 45 23.24 10.05 -16.10
C ALA A 45 21.94 9.65 -16.81
N ASP A 46 22.06 8.70 -17.74
CA ASP A 46 21.03 8.21 -18.66
C ASP A 46 19.55 8.43 -18.29
N ALA A 47 18.86 9.23 -19.10
CA ALA A 47 17.40 9.38 -19.13
C ALA A 47 16.63 8.08 -19.46
N LEU A 48 17.33 6.93 -19.54
CA LEU A 48 16.81 5.64 -19.96
C LEU A 48 15.97 4.94 -18.89
N PHE A 49 16.25 5.18 -17.61
CA PHE A 49 15.54 4.47 -16.54
C PHE A 49 14.06 4.90 -16.38
N PRO A 50 13.71 6.20 -16.42
CA PRO A 50 12.31 6.63 -16.49
C PRO A 50 11.58 6.04 -17.70
N ASP A 51 12.20 6.08 -18.88
CA ASP A 51 11.64 5.53 -20.12
C ASP A 51 11.42 4.00 -20.01
N PHE A 52 12.32 3.29 -19.33
CA PHE A 52 12.18 1.87 -19.03
C PHE A 52 11.03 1.57 -18.05
N VAL A 53 10.92 2.32 -16.95
CA VAL A 53 9.78 2.15 -16.04
C VAL A 53 8.45 2.45 -16.75
N GLU A 54 8.45 3.41 -17.68
CA GLU A 54 7.30 3.71 -18.52
C GLU A 54 6.97 2.59 -19.53
N SER A 55 7.97 1.84 -20.01
CA SER A 55 7.77 0.73 -20.96
C SER A 55 7.10 -0.49 -20.30
N VAL A 56 7.22 -0.65 -18.98
CA VAL A 56 6.57 -1.73 -18.23
C VAL A 56 5.05 -1.65 -18.37
N THR A 57 4.45 -2.68 -18.91
CA THR A 57 3.00 -2.81 -19.13
C THR A 57 2.28 -3.33 -17.89
N VAL A 58 0.99 -3.01 -17.80
CA VAL A 58 0.10 -3.56 -16.76
C VAL A 58 0.00 -5.09 -16.87
N GLY A 59 0.07 -5.62 -18.09
CA GLY A 59 0.04 -7.07 -18.36
C GLY A 59 1.23 -7.79 -17.74
N GLN A 60 2.45 -7.27 -17.90
CA GLN A 60 3.67 -7.85 -17.32
C GLN A 60 3.60 -7.86 -15.79
N LEU A 61 3.25 -6.72 -15.16
CA LEU A 61 3.09 -6.63 -13.70
C LEU A 61 2.01 -7.60 -13.18
N ARG A 62 0.94 -7.82 -13.95
CA ARG A 62 -0.15 -8.74 -13.57
C ARG A 62 0.30 -10.19 -13.62
N SER A 63 1.13 -10.57 -14.59
CA SER A 63 1.72 -11.91 -14.64
C SER A 63 2.56 -12.18 -13.40
N VAL A 64 3.34 -11.20 -12.96
CA VAL A 64 4.14 -11.30 -11.73
C VAL A 64 3.26 -11.36 -10.47
N ASP A 65 2.24 -10.52 -10.37
CA ASP A 65 1.23 -10.57 -9.29
C ASP A 65 0.58 -11.96 -9.18
N CYS A 66 0.17 -12.54 -10.31
CA CYS A 66 -0.41 -13.88 -10.37
C CYS A 66 0.56 -14.96 -9.86
N ALA A 67 1.81 -14.93 -10.32
CA ALA A 67 2.84 -15.90 -9.93
C ALA A 67 3.14 -15.80 -8.42
N LEU A 68 3.43 -14.60 -7.90
CA LEU A 68 3.73 -14.40 -6.48
C LEU A 68 2.53 -14.69 -5.58
N THR A 69 1.31 -14.38 -6.03
CA THR A 69 0.11 -14.73 -5.27
C THR A 69 -0.06 -16.25 -5.15
N LYS A 70 0.33 -17.04 -6.17
CA LYS A 70 0.32 -18.51 -6.07
C LYS A 70 1.32 -19.00 -5.01
N TYR A 71 2.52 -18.42 -4.96
CA TYR A 71 3.49 -18.69 -3.91
C TYR A 71 2.93 -18.37 -2.52
N LEU A 72 2.36 -17.17 -2.35
CA LEU A 72 1.78 -16.76 -1.07
C LEU A 72 0.63 -17.68 -0.64
N ARG A 73 -0.27 -18.07 -1.57
CA ARG A 73 -1.36 -19.00 -1.25
C ARG A 73 -0.85 -20.37 -0.80
N LYS A 74 0.15 -20.93 -1.50
CA LYS A 74 0.76 -22.21 -1.08
C LYS A 74 1.38 -22.09 0.31
N HIS A 75 2.06 -20.98 0.59
CA HIS A 75 2.63 -20.73 1.90
C HIS A 75 1.55 -20.67 2.99
N LEU A 76 0.52 -19.85 2.80
CA LEU A 76 -0.57 -19.68 3.77
C LEU A 76 -1.34 -20.99 4.00
N ALA A 77 -1.55 -21.80 2.96
CA ALA A 77 -2.21 -23.10 3.08
C ALA A 77 -1.39 -24.07 3.96
N ALA A 78 -0.08 -24.15 3.76
CA ALA A 78 0.79 -25.00 4.55
C ALA A 78 0.88 -24.56 6.02
N SER A 79 0.89 -23.24 6.28
CA SER A 79 0.83 -22.72 7.65
C SER A 79 -0.48 -23.09 8.34
N ALA A 80 -1.61 -23.02 7.65
CA ALA A 80 -2.93 -23.35 8.22
C ALA A 80 -3.09 -24.85 8.55
N GLU A 81 -2.47 -25.75 7.79
CA GLU A 81 -2.46 -27.20 8.09
C GLU A 81 -1.64 -27.51 9.35
N THR A 82 -0.58 -26.73 9.60
CA THR A 82 0.31 -26.91 10.76
C THR A 82 -0.39 -26.52 12.07
N ASP A 83 -1.21 -25.47 12.06
CA ASP A 83 -1.95 -25.00 13.25
C ASP A 83 -3.11 -25.92 13.69
N GLN A 84 -3.58 -26.81 12.81
CA GLN A 84 -4.68 -27.74 13.11
C GLN A 84 -4.22 -29.09 13.72
N MET A 85 -2.90 -29.31 13.86
CA MET A 85 -2.38 -30.51 14.52
C MET A 85 -2.54 -30.37 16.06
N PRO A 86 -3.17 -31.36 16.74
CA PRO A 86 -3.31 -31.32 18.19
C PRO A 86 -1.93 -31.37 18.84
N ARG A 87 -1.59 -30.33 19.63
CA ARG A 87 -0.32 -30.22 20.37
C ARG A 87 -0.09 -31.46 21.22
N PRO A 88 0.85 -32.36 20.86
CA PRO A 88 1.28 -33.39 21.78
C PRO A 88 2.13 -32.70 22.85
N ASN A 89 1.84 -32.97 24.11
CA ASN A 89 2.69 -32.57 25.22
C ASN A 89 4.15 -32.97 24.96
N GLU A 90 5.07 -32.13 25.44
CA GLU A 90 6.51 -32.39 25.64
C GLU A 90 7.48 -32.08 24.48
N ARG A 91 8.30 -31.04 24.74
CA ARG A 91 9.71 -30.89 24.38
C ARG A 91 10.12 -31.46 23.02
N LEU A 92 9.75 -30.75 21.96
CA LEU A 92 10.45 -30.88 20.68
C LEU A 92 11.35 -29.67 20.45
N SER A 93 12.60 -30.03 20.24
CA SER A 93 13.80 -29.27 19.95
C SER A 93 13.63 -28.27 18.80
N SER A 94 14.68 -27.46 18.62
CA SER A 94 14.97 -26.41 17.63
C SER A 94 14.71 -26.71 16.13
N ASP A 95 13.98 -27.78 15.78
CA ASP A 95 13.79 -28.26 14.41
C ASP A 95 12.49 -27.75 13.74
N TYR A 96 11.75 -26.84 14.36
CA TYR A 96 10.56 -26.20 13.76
C TYR A 96 10.86 -25.35 12.52
N ALA A 97 12.14 -25.08 12.22
CA ALA A 97 12.56 -24.42 10.98
C ALA A 97 12.42 -25.30 9.71
N LEU A 98 12.18 -26.61 9.86
CA LEU A 98 12.14 -27.58 8.75
C LEU A 98 10.73 -27.87 8.17
N LEU A 99 9.67 -27.20 8.64
CA LEU A 99 8.31 -27.36 8.11
C LEU A 99 7.91 -26.32 7.07
N MET A 100 8.88 -25.62 6.47
CA MET A 100 8.62 -24.78 5.30
C MET A 100 8.35 -25.68 4.08
N VAL A 101 7.30 -25.37 3.30
CA VAL A 101 7.11 -25.99 1.98
C VAL A 101 8.40 -25.82 1.19
N PRO A 102 9.07 -26.89 0.75
CA PRO A 102 10.37 -26.80 0.09
C PRO A 102 10.38 -25.80 -1.08
N GLU A 103 9.26 -25.73 -1.81
CA GLU A 103 9.06 -24.82 -2.94
C GLU A 103 9.09 -23.33 -2.57
N VAL A 104 8.70 -22.97 -1.34
CA VAL A 104 8.70 -21.57 -0.85
C VAL A 104 10.06 -21.20 -0.29
N ALA A 105 10.72 -22.14 0.40
CA ALA A 105 12.07 -21.96 0.91
C ALA A 105 13.10 -21.77 -0.23
N GLN A 106 12.91 -22.50 -1.34
CA GLN A 106 13.76 -22.44 -2.52
C GLN A 106 13.61 -21.14 -3.33
N LEU A 107 12.53 -20.37 -3.15
CA LEU A 107 12.30 -19.15 -3.94
C LEU A 107 13.44 -18.13 -3.76
N TRP A 108 13.85 -17.91 -2.51
CA TRP A 108 14.88 -16.92 -2.20
C TRP A 108 16.28 -17.39 -2.58
N GLU A 109 16.55 -18.68 -2.38
CA GLU A 109 17.80 -19.30 -2.84
C GLU A 109 17.92 -19.17 -4.36
N PHE A 110 16.84 -19.46 -5.11
CA PHE A 110 16.78 -19.23 -6.54
C PHE A 110 17.02 -17.75 -6.88
N PHE A 111 16.26 -16.81 -6.32
CA PHE A 111 16.41 -15.38 -6.61
C PHE A 111 17.80 -14.79 -6.31
N ALA A 112 18.57 -15.43 -5.43
CA ALA A 112 19.94 -15.06 -5.12
C ALA A 112 20.99 -15.81 -5.95
N SER A 113 20.60 -16.84 -6.71
CA SER A 113 21.53 -17.71 -7.46
C SER A 113 21.91 -17.14 -8.82
N GLU A 114 23.07 -17.57 -9.33
CA GLU A 114 23.50 -17.30 -10.71
C GLU A 114 22.55 -17.94 -11.75
N ASP A 115 21.91 -19.06 -11.39
CA ASP A 115 20.92 -19.72 -12.24
C ASP A 115 19.72 -18.81 -12.50
N ALA A 116 19.25 -18.06 -11.49
CA ALA A 116 18.17 -17.09 -11.70
C ALA A 116 18.62 -15.89 -12.53
N ILE A 117 19.86 -15.41 -12.36
CA ILE A 117 20.40 -14.31 -13.18
C ILE A 117 20.42 -14.76 -14.64
N THR A 118 21.02 -15.92 -14.93
CA THR A 118 21.06 -16.53 -16.26
C THR A 118 19.66 -16.75 -16.82
N ALA A 119 18.75 -17.28 -15.98
CA ALA A 119 17.39 -17.57 -16.40
C ALA A 119 16.62 -16.29 -16.70
N VAL A 120 16.66 -15.26 -15.87
CA VAL A 120 15.77 -14.10 -15.97
C VAL A 120 16.36 -12.96 -16.80
N VAL A 121 17.65 -12.70 -16.64
CA VAL A 121 18.36 -11.58 -17.27
C VAL A 121 18.97 -12.00 -18.62
N GLY A 122 19.29 -13.30 -18.77
CA GLY A 122 19.86 -13.86 -20.01
C GLY A 122 21.38 -13.82 -20.06
N ASN A 123 21.95 -14.60 -20.98
CA ASN A 123 23.41 -14.79 -21.17
C ASN A 123 23.99 -14.01 -22.35
N GLU A 124 23.20 -13.23 -23.08
CA GLU A 124 23.64 -12.69 -24.36
C GLU A 124 24.51 -11.42 -24.21
N ASN A 125 25.81 -11.62 -24.43
CA ASN A 125 26.86 -10.67 -24.81
C ASN A 125 27.18 -9.48 -23.87
N GLU A 126 28.33 -9.59 -23.22
CA GLU A 126 29.20 -8.52 -22.66
C GLU A 126 28.68 -7.66 -21.48
N ARG A 127 27.41 -7.77 -21.07
CA ARG A 127 26.92 -7.17 -19.81
C ARG A 127 26.13 -8.16 -18.98
N ALA A 128 26.80 -9.22 -18.51
CA ALA A 128 26.21 -10.05 -17.46
C ALA A 128 26.00 -9.17 -16.22
N HIS A 129 24.74 -8.84 -15.92
CA HIS A 129 24.42 -8.19 -14.65
C HIS A 129 24.93 -9.09 -13.53
N SER A 130 25.88 -8.58 -12.74
CA SER A 130 26.41 -9.28 -11.57
C SER A 130 25.44 -9.23 -10.38
N ILE A 131 24.38 -8.45 -10.52
CA ILE A 131 23.42 -8.16 -9.48
C ILE A 131 22.32 -9.24 -9.45
N ALA A 132 22.06 -9.74 -8.25
CA ALA A 132 21.00 -10.71 -8.00
C ALA A 132 19.62 -10.21 -8.48
N VAL A 133 18.84 -11.12 -9.09
CA VAL A 133 17.54 -10.82 -9.72
C VAL A 133 16.59 -10.08 -8.78
N TYR A 134 16.57 -10.45 -7.48
CA TYR A 134 15.69 -9.78 -6.52
C TYR A 134 15.99 -8.28 -6.39
N ARG A 135 17.27 -7.86 -6.45
CA ARG A 135 17.64 -6.45 -6.30
C ARG A 135 17.23 -5.65 -7.53
N THR A 136 17.44 -6.22 -8.71
CA THR A 136 17.05 -5.62 -9.99
C THR A 136 15.53 -5.50 -10.09
N PHE A 137 14.81 -6.58 -9.75
CA PHE A 137 13.35 -6.58 -9.68
C PHE A 137 12.80 -5.58 -8.66
N PHE A 138 13.39 -5.51 -7.47
CA PHE A 138 13.00 -4.53 -6.45
C PHE A 138 13.21 -3.09 -6.92
N THR A 139 14.30 -2.82 -7.65
CA THR A 139 14.60 -1.49 -8.20
C THR A 139 13.55 -1.06 -9.23
N LEU A 140 13.14 -1.98 -10.12
CA LEU A 140 12.04 -1.73 -11.06
C LEU A 140 10.71 -1.45 -10.33
N LEU A 141 10.38 -2.25 -9.31
CA LEU A 141 9.16 -2.03 -8.52
C LEU A 141 9.20 -0.67 -7.82
N GLN A 142 10.31 -0.30 -7.18
CA GLN A 142 10.44 1.00 -6.52
C GLN A 142 10.27 2.16 -7.52
N GLY A 143 10.88 2.06 -8.71
CA GLY A 143 10.72 3.03 -9.78
C GLY A 143 9.25 3.17 -10.21
N THR A 144 8.55 2.04 -10.35
CA THR A 144 7.12 2.01 -10.74
C THR A 144 6.20 2.56 -9.63
N ILE A 145 6.53 2.32 -8.36
CA ILE A 145 5.77 2.79 -7.19
C ILE A 145 5.98 4.29 -6.95
N ASN A 146 7.14 4.84 -7.29
CA ASN A 146 7.54 6.21 -6.99
C ASN A 146 6.86 7.27 -7.90
N ILE A 147 5.57 7.49 -7.71
CA ILE A 147 4.79 8.45 -8.52
C ILE A 147 4.87 9.90 -7.98
N ARG A 148 6.04 10.45 -7.62
CA ARG A 148 6.13 11.77 -6.95
C ARG A 148 5.97 12.98 -7.89
N ASP A 149 7.02 13.75 -8.11
CA ASP A 149 6.89 15.15 -8.55
C ASP A 149 6.41 15.29 -10.00
N VAL A 150 6.67 14.28 -10.83
CA VAL A 150 6.19 14.19 -12.22
C VAL A 150 4.67 14.06 -12.29
N TYR A 151 4.04 13.44 -11.28
CA TYR A 151 2.60 13.19 -11.29
C TYR A 151 1.76 14.46 -11.37
N SER A 152 2.23 15.54 -10.75
CA SER A 152 1.56 16.85 -10.81
C SER A 152 1.58 17.46 -12.22
N LYS A 153 2.59 17.10 -13.02
CA LYS A 153 2.84 17.62 -14.38
C LYS A 153 2.20 16.77 -15.48
N LEU A 154 1.82 15.51 -15.17
CA LEU A 154 1.15 14.61 -16.11
C LEU A 154 -0.29 15.07 -16.43
N ASP A 155 -0.78 14.69 -17.61
CA ASP A 155 -2.20 14.84 -17.92
C ASP A 155 -3.06 13.82 -17.16
N GLU A 156 -4.39 14.00 -17.17
CA GLU A 156 -5.30 13.14 -16.40
C GLU A 156 -5.35 11.69 -16.89
N GLU A 157 -5.01 11.41 -18.14
CA GLU A 157 -4.99 10.06 -18.70
C GLU A 157 -3.70 9.33 -18.26
N ASP A 158 -2.57 10.00 -18.38
CA ASP A 158 -1.26 9.52 -17.98
C ASP A 158 -1.15 9.35 -16.46
N LYS A 159 -1.78 10.24 -15.67
CA LYS A 159 -1.95 10.06 -14.22
C LYS A 159 -2.65 8.75 -13.88
N ARG A 160 -3.72 8.40 -14.59
CA ARG A 160 -4.45 7.15 -14.35
C ARG A 160 -3.62 5.95 -14.79
N ARG A 161 -2.96 6.01 -15.94
CA ARG A 161 -2.08 4.94 -16.43
C ARG A 161 -0.93 4.67 -15.45
N ALA A 162 -0.23 5.71 -15.03
CA ALA A 162 0.85 5.61 -14.04
C ALA A 162 0.33 5.04 -12.71
N LEU A 163 -0.82 5.53 -12.24
CA LEU A 163 -1.41 5.05 -10.99
C LEU A 163 -1.82 3.56 -11.06
N VAL A 164 -2.39 3.10 -12.17
CA VAL A 164 -2.76 1.69 -12.36
C VAL A 164 -1.51 0.80 -12.27
N LYS A 165 -0.39 1.19 -12.89
CA LYS A 165 0.88 0.46 -12.77
C LYS A 165 1.39 0.46 -11.33
N ALA A 166 1.42 1.60 -10.67
CA ALA A 166 1.92 1.72 -9.30
C ALA A 166 1.06 0.98 -8.26
N LEU A 167 -0.27 0.95 -8.44
CA LEU A 167 -1.19 0.16 -7.62
C LEU A 167 -0.83 -1.32 -7.68
N LEU A 168 -0.58 -1.81 -8.89
CA LEU A 168 -0.22 -3.21 -9.12
C LEU A 168 1.20 -3.53 -8.63
N ALA A 169 2.18 -2.66 -8.91
CA ALA A 169 3.55 -2.81 -8.40
C ALA A 169 3.61 -2.77 -6.87
N SER A 170 2.81 -1.91 -6.23
CA SER A 170 2.66 -1.86 -4.77
C SER A 170 2.08 -3.17 -4.22
N LYS A 171 1.07 -3.74 -4.90
CA LYS A 171 0.46 -5.01 -4.51
C LYS A 171 1.47 -6.15 -4.63
N VAL A 172 2.21 -6.18 -5.74
CA VAL A 172 3.32 -7.13 -5.98
C VAL A 172 4.35 -7.03 -4.86
N TYR A 173 4.77 -5.82 -4.50
CA TYR A 173 5.72 -5.59 -3.40
C TYR A 173 5.22 -6.14 -2.06
N LEU A 174 3.97 -5.80 -1.65
CA LEU A 174 3.40 -6.31 -0.41
C LEU A 174 3.18 -7.82 -0.41
N THR A 175 2.83 -8.40 -1.55
CA THR A 175 2.69 -9.86 -1.71
C THR A 175 4.04 -10.53 -1.52
N TRP A 176 5.07 -9.97 -2.14
CA TRP A 176 6.43 -10.50 -2.10
C TRP A 176 7.03 -10.48 -0.69
N LEU A 177 6.79 -9.41 0.07
CA LEU A 177 7.26 -9.30 1.46
C LEU A 177 6.63 -10.33 2.42
N GLN A 178 5.44 -10.84 2.11
CA GLN A 178 4.77 -11.86 2.92
C GLN A 178 5.33 -13.26 2.70
N ILE A 179 6.16 -13.46 1.65
CA ILE A 179 6.79 -14.75 1.41
C ILE A 179 7.99 -14.89 2.36
N PRO A 180 8.02 -15.90 3.24
CA PRO A 180 9.09 -16.09 4.22
C PRO A 180 10.46 -16.10 3.57
N GLY A 181 11.44 -15.46 4.22
CA GLY A 181 12.82 -15.32 3.73
C GLY A 181 13.16 -13.93 3.22
N GLY A 182 12.17 -13.10 2.85
CA GLY A 182 12.43 -11.75 2.31
C GLY A 182 13.07 -10.77 3.31
N SER A 183 12.86 -10.98 4.61
CA SER A 183 13.50 -10.19 5.66
C SER A 183 15.02 -10.37 5.70
N ALA A 184 15.54 -11.55 5.35
CA ALA A 184 16.99 -11.82 5.31
C ALA A 184 17.71 -11.03 4.20
N TYR A 185 16.99 -10.58 3.18
CA TYR A 185 17.53 -9.85 2.04
C TYR A 185 17.32 -8.32 2.13
N GLY A 186 16.78 -7.82 3.25
CA GLY A 186 16.64 -6.37 3.49
C GLY A 186 15.67 -5.66 2.54
N ILE A 187 14.69 -6.38 1.99
CA ILE A 187 13.76 -5.87 0.96
C ILE A 187 12.65 -5.01 1.55
N PHE A 188 12.36 -5.19 2.85
CA PHE A 188 11.51 -4.24 3.56
C PHE A 188 12.28 -2.95 3.80
N MET A 189 11.90 -1.90 3.08
CA MET A 189 12.45 -0.56 3.25
C MET A 189 11.31 0.38 3.70
N PRO A 190 11.38 0.99 4.90
CA PRO A 190 10.30 1.83 5.43
C PRO A 190 9.88 2.96 4.49
N TYR A 191 10.85 3.51 3.74
CA TYR A 191 10.60 4.54 2.74
C TYR A 191 9.75 4.03 1.57
N VAL A 192 10.05 2.85 1.02
CA VAL A 192 9.27 2.26 -0.07
C VAL A 192 7.88 1.85 0.41
N TYR A 193 7.77 1.34 1.63
CA TYR A 193 6.48 1.09 2.28
C TYR A 193 5.64 2.39 2.37
N ARG A 194 6.24 3.52 2.77
CA ARG A 194 5.54 4.82 2.76
C ARG A 194 5.09 5.24 1.36
N GLN A 195 5.87 4.95 0.31
CA GLN A 195 5.43 5.22 -1.06
C GLN A 195 4.19 4.39 -1.43
N VAL A 196 4.09 3.12 -1.01
CA VAL A 196 2.86 2.31 -1.17
C VAL A 196 1.66 2.97 -0.49
N LEU A 197 1.84 3.50 0.72
CA LEU A 197 0.77 4.23 1.42
C LEU A 197 0.34 5.49 0.63
N ASP A 198 1.30 6.21 0.04
CA ASP A 198 1.01 7.39 -0.77
C ASP A 198 0.32 7.05 -2.10
N VAL A 199 0.59 5.88 -2.69
CA VAL A 199 -0.15 5.37 -3.85
C VAL A 199 -1.63 5.18 -3.51
N LEU A 200 -1.95 4.59 -2.35
CA LEU A 200 -3.35 4.45 -1.88
C LEU A 200 -4.03 5.82 -1.66
N LYS A 201 -3.32 6.79 -1.08
CA LYS A 201 -3.85 8.15 -0.90
C LYS A 201 -4.16 8.82 -2.26
N LYS A 202 -3.24 8.74 -3.22
CA LYS A 202 -3.42 9.27 -4.58
C LYS A 202 -4.59 8.60 -5.29
N TRP A 203 -4.75 7.29 -5.12
CA TRP A 203 -5.88 6.55 -5.68
C TRP A 203 -7.23 7.11 -5.22
N VAL A 204 -7.46 7.24 -3.91
CA VAL A 204 -8.74 7.76 -3.42
C VAL A 204 -8.96 9.22 -3.80
N ALA A 205 -7.90 10.04 -3.87
CA ALA A 205 -7.99 11.41 -4.34
C ALA A 205 -8.50 11.49 -5.79
N LEU A 206 -7.99 10.65 -6.69
CA LEU A 206 -8.47 10.59 -8.08
C LEU A 206 -9.90 10.06 -8.18
N VAL A 207 -10.24 8.98 -7.48
CA VAL A 207 -11.61 8.43 -7.47
C VAL A 207 -12.62 9.50 -7.06
N ARG A 208 -12.29 10.29 -6.03
CA ARG A 208 -13.12 11.41 -5.59
C ARG A 208 -13.25 12.49 -6.66
N ALA A 209 -12.15 12.89 -7.29
CA ALA A 209 -12.16 13.91 -8.33
C ALA A 209 -13.09 13.52 -9.50
N ASP A 210 -13.07 12.25 -9.90
CA ASP A 210 -13.90 11.71 -10.97
C ASP A 210 -15.38 11.75 -10.65
N ALA A 211 -15.73 11.30 -9.44
CA ALA A 211 -17.12 11.30 -9.01
C ALA A 211 -17.68 12.73 -8.86
N ILE A 212 -16.86 13.70 -8.43
CA ILE A 212 -17.23 15.12 -8.42
C ILE A 212 -17.44 15.64 -9.86
N ALA A 213 -16.55 15.29 -10.79
CA ALA A 213 -16.67 15.68 -12.20
C ALA A 213 -17.93 15.09 -12.85
N ALA A 214 -18.24 13.82 -12.58
CA ALA A 214 -19.44 13.14 -13.08
C ALA A 214 -20.74 13.82 -12.58
N ASN A 215 -20.79 14.18 -11.29
CA ASN A 215 -21.94 14.84 -10.69
C ASN A 215 -22.11 16.30 -11.16
N SER A 216 -21.02 17.00 -11.42
CA SER A 216 -21.03 18.40 -11.89
C SER A 216 -21.36 18.52 -13.39
N GLY A 217 -21.12 17.46 -14.18
CA GLY A 217 -21.44 17.40 -15.61
C GLY A 217 -22.92 17.12 -15.92
N ALA A 218 -23.70 16.66 -14.94
CA ALA A 218 -25.11 16.29 -15.10
C ALA A 218 -26.06 17.49 -15.29
N THR A 219 -25.64 18.72 -15.00
CA THR A 219 -26.46 19.93 -15.18
C THR A 219 -26.10 20.78 -16.40
N ALA A 220 -25.03 20.48 -17.15
CA ALA A 220 -24.59 21.34 -18.28
C ALA A 220 -24.36 20.63 -19.63
N SER A 221 -24.30 19.29 -19.71
CA SER A 221 -23.85 18.60 -20.94
C SER A 221 -24.93 17.81 -21.71
N ARG A 222 -26.15 18.35 -21.85
CA ARG A 222 -27.17 17.75 -22.76
C ARG A 222 -27.43 18.52 -24.05
N ARG A 223 -26.71 19.62 -24.33
CA ARG A 223 -26.77 20.28 -25.63
C ARG A 223 -25.37 20.74 -26.01
N VAL A 224 -24.98 20.47 -27.26
CA VAL A 224 -23.70 20.79 -27.92
C VAL A 224 -22.60 19.73 -27.74
N SER A 225 -22.47 18.81 -28.70
CA SER A 225 -21.18 18.52 -29.39
C SER A 225 -21.19 17.28 -30.34
N VAL A 226 -22.33 16.81 -30.84
CA VAL A 226 -22.32 15.71 -31.85
C VAL A 226 -21.77 16.19 -33.21
N ARG A 227 -21.75 17.50 -33.49
CA ARG A 227 -21.42 18.03 -34.83
C ARG A 227 -20.00 18.60 -35.02
N GLN A 228 -19.16 18.64 -33.98
CA GLN A 228 -17.79 19.17 -34.08
C GLN A 228 -16.66 18.13 -33.90
N ARG A 229 -16.99 16.89 -33.51
CA ARG A 229 -15.98 15.82 -33.36
C ARG A 229 -15.46 15.26 -34.70
N THR A 230 -16.23 15.37 -35.79
CA THR A 230 -15.89 14.72 -37.07
C THR A 230 -14.85 15.45 -37.93
N LEU A 231 -14.52 16.72 -37.67
CA LEU A 231 -13.56 17.48 -38.50
C LEU A 231 -12.12 17.50 -37.94
N LYS A 232 -11.93 17.42 -36.62
CA LYS A 232 -10.58 17.36 -36.02
C LYS A 232 -9.98 15.95 -35.99
N GLN A 233 -10.82 14.91 -36.09
CA GLN A 233 -10.37 13.51 -36.08
C GLN A 233 -9.73 13.07 -37.41
N LYS A 234 -10.08 13.72 -38.53
CA LYS A 234 -9.46 13.44 -39.84
C LYS A 234 -8.06 14.04 -40.04
N GLN A 235 -7.67 15.07 -39.28
CA GLN A 235 -6.34 15.69 -39.41
C GLN A 235 -5.28 15.06 -38.48
N LYS A 236 -5.67 14.41 -37.38
CA LYS A 236 -4.71 13.66 -36.52
C LYS A 236 -4.45 12.23 -36.97
N ALA A 237 -5.31 11.63 -37.79
CA ALA A 237 -5.15 10.27 -38.30
C ALA A 237 -4.01 10.10 -39.35
N ALA A 238 -3.54 11.19 -39.96
CA ALA A 238 -2.49 11.13 -40.98
C ALA A 238 -1.05 11.20 -40.43
N LYS A 239 -0.86 11.49 -39.13
CA LYS A 239 0.48 11.72 -38.55
C LYS A 239 0.94 10.67 -37.53
N ARG A 240 0.17 9.59 -37.32
CA ARG A 240 0.45 8.51 -36.35
C ARG A 240 0.45 7.10 -36.96
N LYS A 241 0.99 6.93 -38.18
CA LYS A 241 1.36 5.60 -38.68
C LYS A 241 2.83 5.36 -38.33
N GLY A 242 3.11 4.72 -37.19
CA GLY A 242 4.48 4.30 -36.89
C GLY A 242 4.74 3.61 -35.55
N LYS A 243 4.07 3.98 -34.46
CA LYS A 243 4.26 3.37 -33.13
C LYS A 243 2.97 3.50 -32.31
N GLN A 244 2.75 2.55 -31.40
CA GLN A 244 1.63 2.40 -30.45
C GLN A 244 0.49 1.49 -30.92
N GLN A 245 0.64 0.22 -30.56
CA GLN A 245 -0.40 -0.81 -30.60
C GLN A 245 -1.19 -0.91 -29.27
N GLU A 246 -0.94 0.00 -28.32
CA GLU A 246 -1.75 0.23 -27.09
C GLU A 246 -2.62 1.51 -27.20
N SER A 247 -3.07 1.82 -28.41
CA SER A 247 -3.91 2.99 -28.68
C SER A 247 -5.36 2.74 -28.25
N GLU A 248 -5.83 3.54 -27.29
CA GLU A 248 -7.22 3.68 -26.81
C GLU A 248 -7.74 2.56 -25.89
N GLU A 249 -7.10 2.32 -24.74
CA GLU A 249 -7.89 1.84 -23.59
C GLU A 249 -8.94 2.92 -23.26
N ASP A 250 -10.22 2.54 -23.24
CA ASP A 250 -11.30 3.45 -22.88
C ASP A 250 -11.04 3.99 -21.46
N ILE A 251 -11.20 5.31 -21.26
CA ILE A 251 -11.08 5.96 -19.96
C ILE A 251 -11.96 5.25 -18.92
N SER A 252 -13.11 4.72 -19.34
CA SER A 252 -13.99 3.89 -18.52
C SER A 252 -13.33 2.60 -18.05
N GLU A 253 -12.62 1.88 -18.92
CA GLU A 253 -11.90 0.64 -18.56
C GLU A 253 -10.74 0.92 -17.62
N LEU A 254 -9.99 2.00 -17.88
CA LEU A 254 -8.89 2.42 -17.02
C LEU A 254 -9.39 2.79 -15.62
N GLN A 255 -10.55 3.44 -15.52
CA GLN A 255 -11.20 3.73 -14.26
C GLN A 255 -11.62 2.47 -13.49
N GLN A 256 -12.21 1.50 -14.19
CA GLN A 256 -12.59 0.22 -13.57
C GLN A 256 -11.37 -0.53 -13.05
N LYS A 257 -10.28 -0.59 -13.83
CA LYS A 257 -9.00 -1.18 -13.41
C LYS A 257 -8.44 -0.47 -12.18
N MET A 258 -8.45 0.85 -12.17
CA MET A 258 -7.96 1.66 -11.05
C MET A 258 -8.75 1.38 -9.76
N ASN A 259 -10.09 1.38 -9.83
CA ASN A 259 -10.94 1.05 -8.68
C ASN A 259 -10.68 -0.36 -8.15
N LYS A 260 -10.60 -1.33 -9.06
CA LYS A 260 -10.31 -2.72 -8.71
C LYS A 260 -8.95 -2.85 -8.03
N PHE A 261 -7.88 -2.35 -8.65
CA PHE A 261 -6.53 -2.49 -8.11
C PHE A 261 -6.31 -1.68 -6.83
N GLY A 262 -6.98 -0.54 -6.67
CA GLY A 262 -6.99 0.21 -5.41
C GLY A 262 -7.59 -0.58 -4.25
N LEU A 263 -8.74 -1.21 -4.48
CA LEU A 263 -9.38 -2.07 -3.48
C LEU A 263 -8.58 -3.35 -3.21
N ASP A 264 -8.02 -3.98 -4.25
CA ASP A 264 -7.16 -5.16 -4.14
C ASP A 264 -5.89 -4.84 -3.33
N LEU A 265 -5.26 -3.69 -3.58
CA LEU A 265 -4.08 -3.24 -2.82
C LEU A 265 -4.44 -2.98 -1.36
N PHE A 266 -5.57 -2.33 -1.09
CA PHE A 266 -5.96 -2.05 0.29
C PHE A 266 -6.34 -3.33 1.06
N GLU A 267 -6.90 -4.32 0.37
CA GLU A 267 -7.10 -5.66 0.93
C GLU A 267 -5.77 -6.36 1.19
N MET A 268 -4.84 -6.31 0.23
CA MET A 268 -3.50 -6.85 0.39
C MET A 268 -2.77 -6.20 1.57
N MET A 269 -2.96 -4.91 1.83
CA MET A 269 -2.41 -4.24 3.01
C MET A 269 -2.94 -4.85 4.31
N ALA A 270 -4.24 -5.12 4.41
CA ALA A 270 -4.83 -5.75 5.59
C ALA A 270 -4.26 -7.16 5.82
N THR A 271 -4.11 -7.95 4.75
CA THR A 271 -3.50 -9.28 4.78
C THR A 271 -2.02 -9.20 5.15
N PHE A 272 -1.27 -8.26 4.55
CA PHE A 272 0.13 -8.00 4.83
C PHE A 272 0.34 -7.72 6.32
N LEU A 273 -0.43 -6.82 6.92
CA LEU A 273 -0.30 -6.53 8.35
C LEU A 273 -0.72 -7.73 9.23
N GLY A 274 -1.57 -8.62 8.74
CA GLY A 274 -1.89 -9.86 9.45
C GLY A 274 -0.72 -10.85 9.49
N ASN A 275 0.18 -10.81 8.50
CA ASN A 275 1.20 -11.84 8.28
C ASN A 275 2.65 -11.33 8.46
N PHE A 276 2.87 -10.02 8.36
CA PHE A 276 4.19 -9.39 8.40
C PHE A 276 4.29 -8.42 9.58
N SER A 277 5.30 -8.62 10.44
CA SER A 277 5.53 -7.77 11.59
C SER A 277 6.19 -6.45 11.22
N LEU A 278 5.66 -5.36 11.80
CA LEU A 278 6.28 -4.03 11.75
C LEU A 278 7.09 -3.73 13.02
N ALA A 279 7.36 -4.71 13.88
CA ALA A 279 8.06 -4.48 15.15
C ALA A 279 9.49 -3.94 14.95
N SER A 280 10.14 -4.28 13.84
CA SER A 280 11.46 -3.75 13.46
C SER A 280 11.39 -2.37 12.77
N SER A 281 10.21 -1.85 12.48
CA SER A 281 9.97 -0.57 11.81
C SER A 281 8.72 0.10 12.38
N THR A 282 8.78 0.44 13.66
CA THR A 282 7.65 1.07 14.38
C THR A 282 7.30 2.46 13.81
N GLU A 283 8.25 3.12 13.15
CA GLU A 283 8.06 4.37 12.41
C GLU A 283 7.15 4.24 11.18
N SER A 284 6.77 3.01 10.80
CA SER A 284 5.79 2.72 9.75
C SER A 284 4.35 2.67 10.27
N ILE A 285 4.14 2.48 11.58
CA ILE A 285 2.79 2.31 12.17
C ILE A 285 1.95 3.59 12.04
N ILE A 286 2.51 4.74 12.40
CA ILE A 286 1.79 6.03 12.33
C ILE A 286 1.39 6.35 10.88
N PRO A 287 2.30 6.31 9.87
CA PRO A 287 1.93 6.50 8.47
C PRO A 287 0.81 5.57 8.00
N THR A 288 0.77 4.32 8.46
CA THR A 288 -0.30 3.36 8.12
C THR A 288 -1.65 3.82 8.68
N ILE A 289 -1.69 4.27 9.93
CA ILE A 289 -2.91 4.79 10.57
C ILE A 289 -3.37 6.07 9.86
N GLU A 290 -2.44 7.00 9.59
CA GLU A 290 -2.73 8.24 8.87
C GLU A 290 -3.25 7.98 7.45
N MET A 291 -2.72 6.97 6.76
CA MET A 291 -3.23 6.53 5.47
C MET A 291 -4.69 6.09 5.60
N VAL A 292 -5.03 5.23 6.57
CA VAL A 292 -6.42 4.78 6.77
C VAL A 292 -7.35 5.98 7.03
N ILE A 293 -6.97 6.90 7.91
CA ILE A 293 -7.74 8.12 8.19
C ILE A 293 -7.92 8.95 6.92
N HIS A 294 -6.86 9.10 6.11
CA HIS A 294 -6.92 9.84 4.85
C HIS A 294 -7.89 9.20 3.84
N LEU A 295 -7.84 7.87 3.66
CA LEU A 295 -8.77 7.18 2.75
C LEU A 295 -10.21 7.40 3.19
N GLN A 296 -10.50 7.29 4.49
CA GLN A 296 -11.85 7.46 5.02
C GLN A 296 -12.42 8.87 4.85
N ASN A 297 -11.57 9.88 5.02
CA ASN A 297 -11.94 11.29 4.85
C ASN A 297 -12.10 11.71 3.38
N THR A 298 -11.50 10.95 2.46
CA THR A 298 -11.45 11.32 1.04
C THR A 298 -12.46 10.54 0.21
N VAL A 299 -12.75 9.29 0.55
CA VAL A 299 -13.67 8.44 -0.21
C VAL A 299 -15.13 8.91 -0.05
N LEU A 300 -15.90 8.88 -1.14
CA LEU A 300 -17.31 9.27 -1.13
C LEU A 300 -18.20 8.20 -0.51
N ASP A 301 -19.45 8.54 -0.20
CA ASP A 301 -20.45 7.62 0.36
C ASP A 301 -21.11 6.76 -0.73
N ASP A 302 -20.30 5.88 -1.33
CA ASP A 302 -20.66 4.91 -2.36
C ASP A 302 -20.16 3.50 -2.01
N ASP A 303 -20.28 2.56 -2.95
CA ASP A 303 -19.82 1.18 -2.79
C ASP A 303 -18.31 1.09 -2.48
N VAL A 304 -17.51 1.98 -3.07
CA VAL A 304 -16.07 2.08 -2.81
C VAL A 304 -15.84 2.54 -1.37
N GLY A 305 -16.60 3.54 -0.90
CA GLY A 305 -16.55 4.01 0.48
C GLY A 305 -16.93 2.95 1.52
N SER A 306 -17.94 2.13 1.24
CA SER A 306 -18.31 0.99 2.08
C SER A 306 -17.18 -0.05 2.14
N ALA A 307 -16.61 -0.42 0.98
CA ALA A 307 -15.49 -1.35 0.92
C ALA A 307 -14.24 -0.82 1.65
N VAL A 308 -13.92 0.46 1.48
CA VAL A 308 -12.82 1.13 2.19
C VAL A 308 -13.07 1.12 3.70
N THR A 309 -14.31 1.32 4.17
CA THR A 309 -14.67 1.20 5.60
C THR A 309 -14.41 -0.19 6.15
N GLY A 310 -14.92 -1.23 5.49
CA GLY A 310 -14.69 -2.61 5.91
C GLY A 310 -13.21 -2.99 5.94
N LYS A 311 -12.43 -2.58 4.94
CA LYS A 311 -10.99 -2.85 4.87
C LYS A 311 -10.18 -2.03 5.89
N SER A 312 -10.61 -0.82 6.21
CA SER A 312 -10.00 0.02 7.26
C SER A 312 -10.09 -0.64 8.64
N LEU A 313 -11.25 -1.22 8.96
CA LEU A 313 -11.43 -1.99 10.20
C LEU A 313 -10.52 -3.23 10.24
N LYS A 314 -10.29 -3.89 9.09
CA LYS A 314 -9.35 -5.00 9.02
C LYS A 314 -7.92 -4.54 9.27
N VAL A 315 -7.47 -3.47 8.63
CA VAL A 315 -6.12 -2.89 8.85
C VAL A 315 -5.90 -2.54 10.31
N VAL A 316 -6.84 -1.82 10.93
CA VAL A 316 -6.74 -1.44 12.35
C VAL A 316 -6.73 -2.67 13.25
N SER A 317 -7.58 -3.67 12.97
CA SER A 317 -7.59 -4.94 13.73
C SER A 317 -6.26 -5.70 13.58
N SER A 318 -5.68 -5.73 12.38
CA SER A 318 -4.37 -6.36 12.15
C SER A 318 -3.27 -5.64 12.94
N LEU A 319 -3.25 -4.30 12.99
CA LEU A 319 -2.29 -3.56 13.81
C LEU A 319 -2.39 -3.90 15.31
N LEU A 320 -3.58 -4.30 15.77
CA LEU A 320 -3.89 -4.60 17.17
C LEU A 320 -3.77 -6.10 17.51
N ASN A 321 -3.24 -6.94 16.62
CA ASN A 321 -3.11 -8.40 16.86
C ASN A 321 -1.87 -8.80 17.70
N GLY A 322 -1.02 -7.84 18.09
CA GLY A 322 0.20 -8.06 18.86
C GLY A 322 1.45 -8.43 18.07
N ILE A 323 1.33 -8.71 16.76
CA ILE A 323 2.49 -9.05 15.90
C ILE A 323 3.42 -7.85 15.71
N HIS A 324 2.90 -6.63 15.75
CA HIS A 324 3.64 -5.39 15.47
C HIS A 324 4.32 -4.76 16.70
N GLY A 325 4.23 -5.38 17.88
CA GLY A 325 4.76 -4.85 19.14
C GLY A 325 3.69 -4.74 20.22
N SER A 326 3.88 -3.81 21.16
CA SER A 326 2.95 -3.62 22.28
C SER A 326 1.56 -3.18 21.79
N MET A 327 0.57 -4.06 21.92
CA MET A 327 -0.83 -3.77 21.56
C MET A 327 -1.34 -2.51 22.26
N VAL A 328 -0.96 -2.30 23.52
CA VAL A 328 -1.35 -1.13 24.31
C VAL A 328 -0.77 0.15 23.74
N GLN A 329 0.51 0.16 23.36
CA GLN A 329 1.14 1.33 22.74
C GLN A 329 0.52 1.64 21.38
N ILE A 330 0.28 0.63 20.54
CA ILE A 330 -0.36 0.80 19.24
C ILE A 330 -1.79 1.31 19.39
N ALA A 331 -2.57 0.76 20.34
CA ALA A 331 -3.91 1.22 20.67
C ALA A 331 -3.92 2.71 21.07
N ARG A 332 -2.93 3.17 21.85
CA ARG A 332 -2.78 4.61 22.19
C ARG A 332 -2.54 5.47 20.96
N VAL A 333 -1.64 5.04 20.09
CA VAL A 333 -1.35 5.76 18.84
C VAL A 333 -2.60 5.84 17.96
N ILE A 334 -3.37 4.76 17.84
CA ILE A 334 -4.64 4.74 17.10
C ILE A 334 -5.62 5.75 17.67
N VAL A 335 -5.87 5.71 18.98
CA VAL A 335 -6.78 6.66 19.64
C VAL A 335 -6.30 8.10 19.42
N HIS A 336 -5.00 8.34 19.59
CA HIS A 336 -4.39 9.66 19.38
C HIS A 336 -4.61 10.20 17.95
N CYS A 337 -4.55 9.34 16.93
CA CYS A 337 -4.75 9.74 15.54
C CYS A 337 -6.23 9.97 15.19
N TYR A 338 -7.15 9.14 15.71
CA TYR A 338 -8.57 9.18 15.33
C TYR A 338 -9.37 10.26 16.05
N VAL A 339 -9.09 10.50 17.34
CA VAL A 339 -9.88 11.42 18.16
C VAL A 339 -9.97 12.83 17.56
N PRO A 340 -8.88 13.49 17.09
CA PRO A 340 -8.99 14.81 16.47
C PRO A 340 -9.98 14.86 15.31
N GLY A 341 -10.07 13.79 14.50
CA GLY A 341 -11.02 13.70 13.41
C GLY A 341 -12.47 13.66 13.89
N VAL A 342 -12.75 12.87 14.94
CA VAL A 342 -14.09 12.77 15.57
C VAL A 342 -14.57 14.15 16.01
N VAL A 343 -13.69 14.90 16.66
CA VAL A 343 -13.98 16.24 17.19
C VAL A 343 -14.21 17.26 16.08
N MET A 344 -13.26 17.37 15.16
CA MET A 344 -13.24 18.46 14.18
C MET A 344 -14.32 18.29 13.12
N GLN A 345 -14.79 17.05 12.91
CA GLN A 345 -15.83 16.72 11.94
C GLN A 345 -17.22 16.52 12.58
N GLU A 346 -17.41 16.70 13.88
CA GLU A 346 -18.72 16.47 14.54
C GLU A 346 -19.83 17.34 13.95
N SER A 347 -19.58 18.63 13.76
CA SER A 347 -20.53 19.55 13.10
C SER A 347 -20.78 19.17 11.64
N LEU A 348 -19.74 18.71 10.93
CA LEU A 348 -19.86 18.24 9.55
C LEU A 348 -20.58 16.89 9.44
N ALA A 349 -20.52 16.04 10.46
CA ALA A 349 -21.18 14.73 10.47
C ALA A 349 -22.71 14.84 10.48
N ILE A 350 -23.25 15.94 11.01
CA ILE A 350 -24.69 16.24 10.96
C ILE A 350 -25.13 16.53 9.52
N GLU A 351 -24.26 17.16 8.73
CA GLU A 351 -24.59 17.70 7.40
C GLU A 351 -24.08 16.81 6.25
N ASN A 352 -23.04 16.00 6.49
CA ASN A 352 -22.30 15.27 5.48
C ASN A 352 -22.18 13.79 5.83
N ARG A 353 -22.76 12.94 4.97
CA ARG A 353 -22.72 11.47 5.14
C ARG A 353 -21.32 10.88 5.20
N CYS A 354 -20.35 11.46 4.48
CA CYS A 354 -18.96 11.00 4.52
C CYS A 354 -18.35 11.26 5.91
N ALA A 355 -18.61 12.44 6.48
CA ALA A 355 -18.17 12.78 7.83
C ALA A 355 -18.87 11.91 8.88
N LEU A 356 -20.17 11.62 8.71
CA LEU A 356 -20.91 10.70 9.59
C LEU A 356 -20.33 9.27 9.55
N ARG A 357 -19.96 8.78 8.36
CA ARG A 357 -19.35 7.46 8.20
C ARG A 357 -17.99 7.39 8.88
N PHE A 358 -17.12 8.39 8.66
CA PHE A 358 -15.84 8.48 9.37
C PHE A 358 -16.07 8.52 10.89
N HIS A 359 -17.01 9.32 11.36
CA HIS A 359 -17.31 9.46 12.79
C HIS A 359 -17.74 8.11 13.41
N LYS A 360 -18.65 7.37 12.76
CA LYS A 360 -19.07 6.03 13.20
C LYS A 360 -17.89 5.05 13.27
N LEU A 361 -17.07 5.03 12.21
CA LEU A 361 -15.88 4.18 12.15
C LEU A 361 -14.88 4.53 13.26
N ALA A 362 -14.64 5.81 13.47
CA ALA A 362 -13.69 6.29 14.47
C ALA A 362 -14.12 5.91 15.89
N ILE A 363 -15.42 6.04 16.21
CA ILE A 363 -15.97 5.55 17.50
C ILE A 363 -15.71 4.05 17.64
N GLU A 364 -16.03 3.24 16.62
CA GLU A 364 -15.82 1.80 16.66
C GLU A 364 -14.35 1.42 16.87
N VAL A 365 -13.43 2.11 16.18
CA VAL A 365 -11.97 1.93 16.30
C VAL A 365 -11.49 2.29 17.70
N ILE A 366 -11.92 3.44 18.24
CA ILE A 366 -11.55 3.90 19.58
C ILE A 366 -12.06 2.92 20.63
N SER A 367 -13.34 2.51 20.57
CA SER A 367 -13.91 1.55 21.51
C SER A 367 -13.24 0.17 21.45
N ARG A 368 -12.69 -0.24 20.30
CA ARG A 368 -11.86 -1.46 20.20
C ARG A 368 -10.51 -1.28 20.87
N ALA A 369 -9.82 -0.18 20.58
CA ALA A 369 -8.52 0.14 21.16
C ALA A 369 -8.61 0.26 22.70
N GLU A 370 -9.64 0.94 23.21
CA GLU A 370 -9.89 1.06 24.64
C GLU A 370 -10.14 -0.29 25.31
N ARG A 371 -10.95 -1.18 24.70
CA ARG A 371 -11.16 -2.54 25.23
C ARG A 371 -9.86 -3.30 25.37
N ILE A 372 -8.92 -3.17 24.42
CA ILE A 372 -7.61 -3.82 24.50
C ILE A 372 -6.78 -3.22 25.64
N ILE A 373 -6.78 -1.89 25.78
CA ILE A 373 -6.06 -1.21 26.87
C ILE A 373 -6.61 -1.66 28.23
N TYR A 374 -7.93 -1.68 28.43
CA TYR A 374 -8.53 -2.07 29.70
C TYR A 374 -8.47 -3.58 29.96
N ALA A 375 -8.52 -4.43 28.93
CA ALA A 375 -8.37 -5.88 29.08
C ALA A 375 -6.93 -6.30 29.37
N SER A 376 -5.94 -5.44 29.08
CA SER A 376 -4.54 -5.68 29.45
C SER A 376 -4.25 -5.41 30.93
N ALA A 377 -5.21 -4.88 31.69
CA ALA A 377 -5.09 -4.78 33.14
C ALA A 377 -5.35 -6.16 33.75
N GLY A 378 -4.29 -6.80 34.25
CA GLY A 378 -4.43 -8.02 35.03
C GLY A 378 -5.26 -7.81 36.29
N ASP A 379 -5.44 -8.90 37.05
CA ASP A 379 -6.05 -8.85 38.40
C ASP A 379 -5.12 -8.21 39.45
N ASP A 380 -3.90 -7.84 39.08
CA ASP A 380 -2.96 -7.14 39.94
C ASP A 380 -3.33 -5.65 40.09
N ASN A 381 -3.42 -5.18 41.33
CA ASN A 381 -3.82 -3.80 41.63
C ASN A 381 -2.79 -2.79 41.10
N GLU A 382 -1.50 -3.13 41.09
CA GLU A 382 -0.44 -2.22 40.62
C GLU A 382 -0.51 -2.02 39.09
N GLU A 383 -0.69 -3.10 38.32
CA GLU A 383 -0.87 -3.03 36.86
C GLU A 383 -2.15 -2.27 36.49
N ARG A 384 -3.21 -2.44 37.27
CA ARG A 384 -4.47 -1.75 37.07
C ARG A 384 -4.36 -0.24 37.31
N GLU A 385 -3.65 0.16 38.36
CA GLU A 385 -3.35 1.58 38.63
C GLU A 385 -2.47 2.17 37.53
N GLU A 386 -1.46 1.43 37.04
CA GLU A 386 -0.62 1.88 35.93
C GLU A 386 -1.42 2.07 34.65
N ILE A 387 -2.30 1.13 34.30
CA ILE A 387 -3.14 1.24 33.09
C ILE A 387 -4.17 2.35 33.21
N GLN A 388 -4.73 2.58 34.40
CA GLN A 388 -5.64 3.69 34.67
C GLN A 388 -4.91 5.04 34.59
N HIS A 389 -3.69 5.11 35.13
CA HIS A 389 -2.82 6.28 35.01
C HIS A 389 -2.47 6.56 33.54
N GLN A 390 -2.10 5.53 32.78
CA GLN A 390 -1.75 5.67 31.38
C GLN A 390 -2.98 5.97 30.50
N GLY A 391 -4.16 5.45 30.84
CA GLY A 391 -5.44 5.86 30.24
C GLY A 391 -5.76 7.33 30.51
N SER A 392 -5.46 7.81 31.72
CA SER A 392 -5.60 9.23 32.07
C SER A 392 -4.61 10.12 31.29
N LEU A 393 -3.37 9.68 31.09
CA LEU A 393 -2.39 10.38 30.25
C LEU A 393 -2.81 10.42 28.78
N LEU A 394 -3.39 9.33 28.25
CA LEU A 394 -3.96 9.31 26.91
C LEU A 394 -5.06 10.37 26.79
N LYS A 395 -6.02 10.40 27.72
CA LYS A 395 -7.10 11.41 27.77
C LYS A 395 -6.55 12.83 27.86
N LEU A 396 -5.51 13.06 28.67
CA LEU A 396 -4.83 14.36 28.79
C LEU A 396 -4.12 14.77 27.50
N GLY A 397 -3.37 13.87 26.87
CA GLY A 397 -2.66 14.13 25.61
C GLY A 397 -3.64 14.41 24.46
N LEU A 398 -4.78 13.72 24.44
CA LEU A 398 -5.88 14.00 23.53
C LEU A 398 -6.43 15.41 23.74
N LEU A 399 -6.73 15.78 24.99
CA LEU A 399 -7.19 17.11 25.35
C LEU A 399 -6.22 18.20 24.87
N GLN A 400 -4.94 18.04 25.15
CA GLN A 400 -3.90 18.98 24.72
C GLN A 400 -3.89 19.14 23.20
N ASN A 401 -3.97 18.04 22.44
CA ASN A 401 -3.95 18.11 20.98
C ASN A 401 -5.19 18.77 20.39
N ILE A 402 -6.38 18.54 20.96
CA ILE A 402 -7.61 19.21 20.52
C ILE A 402 -7.51 20.72 20.83
N CYS A 403 -7.03 21.08 22.02
CA CYS A 403 -6.78 22.47 22.41
C CYS A 403 -5.81 23.18 21.47
N LEU A 404 -4.75 22.50 21.01
CA LEU A 404 -3.76 23.04 20.08
C LEU A 404 -4.27 23.14 18.64
N LYS A 405 -5.01 22.14 18.14
CA LYS A 405 -5.48 22.11 16.75
C LYS A 405 -6.73 22.97 16.50
N ALA A 406 -7.51 23.25 17.54
CA ALA A 406 -8.75 24.02 17.43
C ALA A 406 -8.89 25.01 18.60
N PRO A 407 -8.03 26.04 18.70
CA PRO A 407 -8.01 26.97 19.84
C PRO A 407 -9.30 27.77 20.00
N GLU A 408 -10.07 27.95 18.92
CA GLU A 408 -11.32 28.74 18.92
C GLU A 408 -12.60 27.91 19.12
N ARG A 409 -12.52 26.57 19.16
CA ARG A 409 -13.67 25.67 19.24
C ARG A 409 -13.95 25.17 20.67
N SER A 410 -14.28 26.09 21.58
CA SER A 410 -14.43 25.78 23.01
C SER A 410 -15.57 24.83 23.33
N GLU A 411 -16.68 24.89 22.58
CA GLU A 411 -17.84 24.03 22.81
C GLU A 411 -17.59 22.59 22.35
N GLU A 412 -16.93 22.41 21.21
CA GLU A 412 -16.54 21.10 20.70
C GLU A 412 -15.51 20.46 21.62
N ARG A 413 -14.57 21.24 22.19
CA ARG A 413 -13.65 20.74 23.24
C ARG A 413 -14.39 20.21 24.46
N GLN A 414 -15.43 20.90 24.93
CA GLN A 414 -16.22 20.47 26.08
C GLN A 414 -17.01 19.18 25.81
N ARG A 415 -17.50 18.98 24.59
CA ARG A 415 -18.16 17.71 24.21
C ARG A 415 -17.19 16.55 24.18
N VAL A 416 -15.97 16.75 23.70
CA VAL A 416 -14.96 15.69 23.68
C VAL A 416 -14.52 15.32 25.08
N LEU A 417 -14.36 16.32 25.95
CA LEU A 417 -14.20 16.11 27.37
C LEU A 417 -15.30 15.23 27.94
N SER A 418 -16.57 15.49 27.60
CA SER A 418 -17.68 14.65 28.08
C SER A 418 -17.68 13.22 27.54
N LEU A 419 -17.19 12.99 26.31
CA LEU A 419 -17.08 11.65 25.73
C LEU A 419 -15.90 10.84 26.27
N LEU A 420 -14.81 11.51 26.68
CA LEU A 420 -13.62 10.86 27.24
C LEU A 420 -13.72 10.61 28.75
N TRP A 421 -14.59 11.32 29.47
CA TRP A 421 -14.75 11.23 30.94
C TRP A 421 -16.03 10.54 31.42
N ASN A 422 -16.93 10.14 30.52
CA ASN A 422 -17.97 9.13 30.81
C ASN A 422 -17.40 7.72 30.65
#